data_AF-A0A1G2ZJ52-F1
#
_entry.id   AF-A0A1G2ZJ52-F1
#
_cell.length_a   1.000
_cell.length_b   1.000
_cell.length_c   1.000
_cell.angle_alpha   90.00
_cell.angle_beta   90.00
_cell.angle_gamma   90.00
#
_symmetry.space_group_name_H-M   'P 1'
#
loop_
_entity.id
_entity.type
_entity.pdbx_description
1 polymer ?
#
loop_
_entity_poly.entity_id
_entity_poly.type
_entity_poly.pdbx_seq_one_letter_code
_entity_poly.pdbx_strand_id
1 'polypeptide(L)'
;IFSNVNNLVTQFYNQLKSNGTSLYASPLSWLKVLLQYMFNRSDFGIRETCLEWLKGESIDRDEANTIGIRSRDVSLPEMTSDEMNELCKQRVVDFCHLAGFFRPFLFCFDQTENYGKNPELVRSFGIMIENLASTCPNQMTVVTANQHVWEKTILASMEEAHKDRFNKRYELEGINKEQGKELIKQRLNFFDGGSDNIQFFTDEKWLNSIFKNNSQIGVRLFINACRDQWDKWKDKEVKVATLEYYFEKNREDVRSQPKRHMFDPDILYWMIFEVSKGLTGVKVKKYKTEKGYFSIHWLFNTNSIIFGFESGANSMRWRSIVREAKRYATSQKGLKAVMLRTFELPKIPKTTWKIIGAEINEAKNEFFNIVDLKKDMVINIYAANELYRDAVEGDIPYSCDEVLAFIRKRFTWFWDTIIGGFSAGKESETFLSHRDARGDENVIPAKAGIRKTKEPDSRLHGNDRLEGFLKGKKDENNIIPAEGVADEITAHIKKEKVLSFDELLMNLSKSFDKEVIIDICMKIPQIKVYQSPRMTLLQWQSNR
;
A
#
# COMPACT_ATOMS: atom_id res chain seq x y z
N ILE A 1 2.67 20.18 -22.60
CA ILE A 1 1.79 19.19 -21.93
C ILE A 1 0.31 19.53 -22.13
N PHE A 2 -0.19 20.74 -21.83
CA PHE A 2 -1.65 20.98 -21.75
C PHE A 2 -2.37 21.47 -23.02
N SER A 3 -1.68 21.78 -24.13
CA SER A 3 -2.33 22.14 -25.41
C SER A 3 -3.13 20.97 -26.02
N ASN A 4 -2.63 19.73 -25.90
CA ASN A 4 -3.23 18.54 -26.53
C ASN A 4 -4.05 17.64 -25.58
N VAL A 5 -4.16 17.97 -24.29
CA VAL A 5 -4.98 17.17 -23.34
C VAL A 5 -6.45 17.18 -23.74
N ASN A 6 -6.96 18.25 -24.35
CA ASN A 6 -8.37 18.34 -24.74
C ASN A 6 -8.76 17.37 -25.87
N ASN A 7 -7.82 17.07 -26.78
CA ASN A 7 -8.03 16.05 -27.82
C ASN A 7 -8.09 14.65 -27.21
N LEU A 8 -7.14 14.35 -26.32
CA LEU A 8 -7.13 13.08 -25.57
C LEU A 8 -8.40 12.89 -24.74
N VAL A 9 -8.90 13.94 -24.09
CA VAL A 9 -10.18 13.94 -23.38
C VAL A 9 -11.32 13.61 -24.32
N THR A 10 -11.36 14.23 -25.50
CA THR A 10 -12.44 14.02 -26.47
C THR A 10 -12.44 12.59 -27.00
N GLN A 11 -11.25 12.06 -27.35
CA GLN A 11 -11.09 10.67 -27.77
C GLN A 11 -11.50 9.70 -26.66
N PHE A 12 -11.02 9.93 -25.43
CA PHE A 12 -11.36 9.11 -24.27
C PHE A 12 -12.86 9.12 -23.98
N TYR A 13 -13.49 10.31 -24.01
CA TYR A 13 -14.93 10.46 -23.84
C TYR A 13 -15.73 9.71 -24.91
N ASN A 14 -15.31 9.81 -26.18
CA ASN A 14 -15.95 9.10 -27.27
C ASN A 14 -15.81 7.58 -27.12
N GLN A 15 -14.67 7.09 -26.64
CA GLN A 15 -14.45 5.67 -26.36
C GLN A 15 -15.30 5.15 -25.19
N LEU A 16 -15.45 5.94 -24.12
CA LEU A 16 -16.39 5.61 -23.03
C LEU A 16 -17.81 5.51 -23.54
N LYS A 17 -18.25 6.50 -24.34
CA LYS A 17 -19.59 6.55 -24.91
C LYS A 17 -19.86 5.37 -25.86
N SER A 18 -18.91 5.02 -26.73
CA SER A 18 -19.08 3.90 -27.68
C SER A 18 -19.13 2.54 -26.98
N ASN A 19 -18.45 2.40 -25.85
CA ASN A 19 -18.51 1.20 -25.00
C ASN A 19 -19.69 1.21 -24.01
N GLY A 20 -20.58 2.22 -24.04
CA GLY A 20 -21.69 2.33 -23.09
C GLY A 20 -21.24 2.47 -21.63
N THR A 21 -20.00 2.92 -21.39
CA THR A 21 -19.42 3.03 -20.05
C THR A 21 -19.80 4.37 -19.43
N SER A 22 -20.45 4.31 -18.26
CA SER A 22 -20.76 5.48 -17.43
C SER A 22 -19.87 5.48 -16.20
N LEU A 23 -19.31 6.63 -15.85
CA LEU A 23 -18.51 6.83 -14.66
C LEU A 23 -19.28 7.72 -13.67
N TYR A 24 -19.12 7.46 -12.38
CA TYR A 24 -19.65 8.30 -11.31
C TYR A 24 -18.97 9.68 -11.29
N ALA A 25 -17.64 9.72 -11.39
CA ALA A 25 -16.91 10.96 -11.60
C ALA A 25 -16.81 11.33 -13.08
N SER A 26 -16.61 12.63 -13.34
CA SER A 26 -16.36 13.13 -14.70
C SER A 26 -15.19 12.40 -15.39
N PRO A 27 -15.36 11.91 -16.64
CA PRO A 27 -14.27 11.36 -17.45
C PRO A 27 -13.07 12.30 -17.59
N LEU A 28 -13.32 13.62 -17.65
CA LEU A 28 -12.26 14.63 -17.70
C LEU A 28 -11.41 14.64 -16.42
N SER A 29 -12.05 14.50 -15.25
CA SER A 29 -11.34 14.48 -13.97
C SER A 29 -10.52 13.21 -13.83
N TRP A 30 -11.10 12.05 -14.18
CA TRP A 30 -10.37 10.79 -14.26
C TRP A 30 -9.12 10.87 -15.15
N LEU A 31 -9.29 11.33 -16.39
CA LEU A 31 -8.16 11.41 -17.32
C LEU A 31 -7.08 12.37 -16.81
N LYS A 32 -7.47 13.55 -16.30
CA LYS A 32 -6.51 14.50 -15.76
C LYS A 32 -5.74 13.93 -14.56
N VAL A 33 -6.42 13.30 -13.60
CA VAL A 33 -5.77 12.71 -12.43
C VAL A 33 -4.79 11.61 -12.84
N LEU A 34 -5.18 10.71 -13.75
CA LEU A 34 -4.30 9.64 -14.23
C LEU A 34 -3.07 10.18 -14.98
N LEU A 35 -3.25 11.20 -15.83
CA LEU A 35 -2.13 11.85 -16.54
C LEU A 35 -1.21 12.58 -15.56
N GLN A 36 -1.77 13.34 -14.61
CA GLN A 36 -0.99 14.07 -13.61
C GLN A 36 -0.18 13.10 -12.74
N TYR A 37 -0.78 12.01 -12.29
CA TYR A 37 -0.10 10.97 -11.52
C TYR A 37 1.03 10.29 -12.32
N MET A 38 0.78 9.98 -13.60
CA MET A 38 1.74 9.29 -14.45
C MET A 38 2.94 10.16 -14.85
N PHE A 39 2.71 11.46 -15.12
CA PHE A 39 3.72 12.36 -15.68
C PHE A 39 4.48 13.18 -14.64
N ASN A 40 3.90 13.49 -13.48
CA ASN A 40 4.60 14.24 -12.43
C ASN A 40 5.33 13.31 -11.46
N ARG A 41 6.17 12.41 -11.99
CA ARG A 41 6.85 11.38 -11.17
C ARG A 41 7.76 11.96 -10.08
N SER A 42 8.34 13.12 -10.32
CA SER A 42 9.23 13.83 -9.40
C SER A 42 8.49 14.73 -8.41
N ASP A 43 7.23 15.08 -8.69
CA ASP A 43 6.43 15.91 -7.78
C ASP A 43 5.62 15.01 -6.85
N PHE A 44 6.15 14.81 -5.65
CA PHE A 44 5.49 14.00 -4.63
C PHE A 44 4.13 14.59 -4.23
N GLY A 45 4.02 15.92 -4.13
CA GLY A 45 2.79 16.59 -3.71
C GLY A 45 1.65 16.35 -4.69
N ILE A 46 1.89 16.57 -5.99
CA ILE A 46 0.88 16.32 -7.04
C ILE A 46 0.45 14.85 -7.04
N ARG A 47 1.40 13.92 -6.89
CA ARG A 47 1.09 12.49 -6.88
C ARG A 47 0.28 12.08 -5.67
N GLU A 48 0.60 12.61 -4.50
CA GLU A 48 -0.17 12.33 -3.29
C GLU A 48 -1.58 12.88 -3.42
N THR A 49 -1.76 14.12 -3.87
CA THR A 49 -3.11 14.67 -4.12
C THR A 49 -3.90 13.84 -5.14
N CYS A 50 -3.24 13.33 -6.18
CA CYS A 50 -3.89 12.40 -7.11
C CYS A 50 -4.35 11.12 -6.38
N LEU A 51 -3.50 10.53 -5.54
CA LEU A 51 -3.83 9.33 -4.78
C LEU A 51 -4.94 9.57 -3.76
N GLU A 52 -4.92 10.70 -3.04
CA GLU A 52 -5.98 11.11 -2.11
C GLU A 52 -7.33 11.16 -2.82
N TRP A 53 -7.40 11.80 -3.99
CA TRP A 53 -8.66 11.84 -4.76
C TRP A 53 -9.11 10.46 -5.27
N LEU A 54 -8.16 9.61 -5.72
CA LEU A 54 -8.45 8.24 -6.18
C LEU A 54 -8.97 7.37 -5.04
N LYS A 55 -8.49 7.59 -3.81
CA LYS A 55 -8.96 6.93 -2.59
C LYS A 55 -10.29 7.47 -2.07
N GLY A 56 -10.81 8.55 -2.65
CA GLY A 56 -12.02 9.23 -2.16
C GLY A 56 -11.78 10.13 -0.93
N GLU A 57 -10.53 10.46 -0.63
CA GLU A 57 -10.16 11.38 0.46
C GLU A 57 -10.45 12.84 0.08
N SER A 58 -10.58 13.70 1.11
CA SER A 58 -10.86 15.11 0.89
C SER A 58 -9.62 15.92 0.52
N ILE A 59 -9.66 16.55 -0.65
CA ILE A 59 -8.62 17.48 -1.14
C ILE A 59 -9.09 18.93 -1.05
N ASP A 60 -8.17 19.87 -0.78
CA ASP A 60 -8.49 21.30 -0.79
C ASP A 60 -8.79 21.80 -2.21
N ARG A 61 -9.51 22.93 -2.35
CA ARG A 61 -9.86 23.47 -3.69
C ARG A 61 -8.64 23.81 -4.53
N ASP A 62 -7.58 24.33 -3.91
CA ASP A 62 -6.34 24.67 -4.60
C ASP A 62 -5.59 23.42 -5.09
N GLU A 63 -5.60 22.37 -4.27
CA GLU A 63 -5.07 21.04 -4.62
C GLU A 63 -5.88 20.44 -5.79
N ALA A 64 -7.22 20.48 -5.72
CA ALA A 64 -8.11 20.02 -6.78
C ALA A 64 -7.90 20.77 -8.10
N ASN A 65 -7.71 22.10 -8.04
CA ASN A 65 -7.42 22.92 -9.22
C ASN A 65 -6.07 22.54 -9.84
N THR A 66 -5.06 22.29 -9.01
CA THR A 66 -3.71 21.87 -9.44
C THR A 66 -3.76 20.57 -10.25
N ILE A 67 -4.51 19.57 -9.79
CA ILE A 67 -4.66 18.30 -10.50
C ILE A 67 -5.81 18.29 -11.52
N GLY A 68 -6.54 19.42 -11.63
CA GLY A 68 -7.51 19.72 -12.66
C GLY A 68 -8.86 19.01 -12.55
N ILE A 69 -9.27 18.69 -11.33
CA ILE A 69 -10.58 18.10 -11.03
C ILE A 69 -11.68 19.17 -11.15
N ARG A 70 -12.88 18.79 -11.61
CA ARG A 70 -14.02 19.71 -11.68
C ARG A 70 -14.62 19.90 -10.29
N SER A 71 -15.15 21.09 -10.00
CA SER A 71 -15.72 21.41 -8.69
C SER A 71 -16.78 20.43 -8.20
N ARG A 72 -17.57 19.82 -9.10
CA ARG A 72 -18.59 18.81 -8.76
C ARG A 72 -18.01 17.45 -8.33
N ASP A 73 -16.77 17.17 -8.72
CA ASP A 73 -16.08 15.90 -8.47
C ASP A 73 -15.11 16.01 -7.28
N VAL A 74 -15.06 17.18 -6.63
CA VAL A 74 -14.35 17.42 -5.36
C VAL A 74 -15.26 17.02 -4.21
N SER A 75 -14.80 16.09 -3.38
CA SER A 75 -15.48 15.66 -2.15
C SER A 75 -15.70 16.83 -1.20
N LEU A 76 -16.86 16.87 -0.54
CA LEU A 76 -17.17 17.89 0.45
C LEU A 76 -16.43 17.59 1.78
N PRO A 77 -15.82 18.59 2.45
CA PRO A 77 -15.12 18.37 3.72
C PRO A 77 -16.01 17.84 4.86
N GLU A 78 -17.32 18.06 4.79
CA GLU A 78 -18.30 17.72 5.83
C GLU A 78 -18.99 16.37 5.60
N MET A 79 -18.54 15.59 4.61
CA MET A 79 -19.05 14.25 4.36
C MET A 79 -18.91 13.36 5.61
N THR A 80 -19.99 12.67 5.94
CA THR A 80 -20.03 11.62 6.94
C THR A 80 -19.19 10.42 6.50
N SER A 81 -18.82 9.55 7.45
CA SER A 81 -18.11 8.30 7.12
C SER A 81 -18.85 7.44 6.09
N ASP A 82 -20.18 7.41 6.12
CA ASP A 82 -20.97 6.57 5.21
C ASP A 82 -20.97 7.16 3.79
N GLU A 83 -21.05 8.48 3.65
CA GLU A 83 -20.91 9.18 2.36
C GLU A 83 -19.50 9.02 1.78
N MET A 84 -18.45 9.08 2.62
CA MET A 84 -17.09 8.81 2.17
C MET A 84 -16.94 7.38 1.68
N ASN A 85 -17.46 6.39 2.41
CA ASN A 85 -17.39 4.99 2.01
C ASN A 85 -18.08 4.76 0.66
N GLU A 86 -19.23 5.40 0.42
CA GLU A 86 -19.91 5.33 -0.87
C GLU A 86 -19.09 6.01 -1.98
N LEU A 87 -18.41 7.14 -1.71
CA LEU A 87 -17.51 7.76 -2.67
C LEU A 87 -16.30 6.86 -3.00
N CYS A 88 -15.68 6.25 -1.99
CA CYS A 88 -14.58 5.29 -2.17
C CYS A 88 -15.02 4.11 -3.05
N LYS A 89 -16.21 3.56 -2.77
CA LYS A 89 -16.83 2.50 -3.59
C LYS A 89 -17.02 2.96 -5.03
N GLN A 90 -17.60 4.14 -5.26
CA GLN A 90 -17.78 4.70 -6.60
C GLN A 90 -16.46 4.83 -7.35
N ARG A 91 -15.37 5.22 -6.67
CA ARG A 91 -14.02 5.28 -7.26
C ARG A 91 -13.50 3.90 -7.68
N VAL A 92 -13.73 2.86 -6.89
CA VAL A 92 -13.38 1.47 -7.24
C VAL A 92 -14.19 1.00 -8.45
N VAL A 93 -15.49 1.29 -8.48
CA VAL A 93 -16.38 0.94 -9.60
C VAL A 93 -15.91 1.62 -10.88
N ASP A 94 -15.63 2.93 -10.84
CA ASP A 94 -15.08 3.67 -11.97
C ASP A 94 -13.75 3.05 -12.45
N PHE A 95 -12.85 2.69 -11.53
CA PHE A 95 -11.59 1.99 -11.89
C PHE A 95 -11.83 0.69 -12.65
N CYS A 96 -12.79 -0.12 -12.21
CA CYS A 96 -13.12 -1.40 -12.86
C CYS A 96 -13.73 -1.20 -14.26
N HIS A 97 -14.55 -0.16 -14.42
CA HIS A 97 -15.03 0.25 -15.74
C HIS A 97 -13.88 0.67 -16.67
N LEU A 98 -12.93 1.47 -16.15
CA LEU A 98 -11.75 1.89 -16.88
C LEU A 98 -10.79 0.73 -17.20
N ALA A 99 -10.73 -0.29 -16.35
CA ALA A 99 -9.92 -1.49 -16.55
C ALA A 99 -10.29 -2.22 -17.86
N GLY A 100 -11.54 -2.09 -18.32
CA GLY A 100 -12.01 -2.66 -19.59
C GLY A 100 -11.25 -2.17 -20.83
N PHE A 101 -10.54 -1.04 -20.74
CA PHE A 101 -9.71 -0.53 -21.82
C PHE A 101 -8.28 -1.10 -21.83
N PHE A 102 -7.85 -1.78 -20.76
CA PHE A 102 -6.48 -2.26 -20.63
C PHE A 102 -6.40 -3.72 -20.15
N ARG A 103 -6.58 -3.95 -18.85
CA ARG A 103 -6.47 -5.28 -18.22
C ARG A 103 -7.40 -5.38 -17.02
N PRO A 104 -8.09 -6.51 -16.82
CA PRO A 104 -8.90 -6.76 -15.64
C PRO A 104 -8.11 -6.70 -14.33
N PHE A 105 -8.78 -6.35 -13.24
CA PHE A 105 -8.21 -6.41 -11.90
C PHE A 105 -8.39 -7.79 -11.25
N LEU A 106 -7.43 -8.16 -10.38
CA LEU A 106 -7.57 -9.29 -9.47
C LEU A 106 -7.62 -8.75 -8.04
N PHE A 107 -8.77 -8.87 -7.38
CA PHE A 107 -8.93 -8.55 -5.96
C PHE A 107 -8.74 -9.82 -5.14
N CYS A 108 -7.70 -9.86 -4.30
CA CYS A 108 -7.45 -10.96 -3.39
C CYS A 108 -7.75 -10.53 -1.95
N PHE A 109 -8.80 -11.10 -1.36
CA PHE A 109 -9.11 -10.96 0.05
C PHE A 109 -8.49 -12.12 0.80
N ASP A 110 -7.41 -11.84 1.51
CA ASP A 110 -6.71 -12.80 2.33
C ASP A 110 -7.00 -12.58 3.82
N GLN A 111 -6.79 -13.63 4.61
CA GLN A 111 -6.98 -13.62 6.06
C GLN A 111 -8.37 -13.19 6.53
N THR A 112 -9.40 -13.63 5.81
CA THR A 112 -10.79 -13.25 6.10
C THR A 112 -11.29 -13.80 7.44
N GLU A 113 -10.57 -14.72 8.09
CA GLU A 113 -10.83 -15.15 9.48
C GLU A 113 -10.87 -13.99 10.48
N ASN A 114 -10.13 -12.91 10.22
CA ASN A 114 -10.20 -11.70 11.04
C ASN A 114 -11.57 -11.03 10.96
N TYR A 115 -12.30 -11.21 9.86
CA TYR A 115 -13.65 -10.65 9.69
C TYR A 115 -14.65 -11.40 10.56
N GLY A 116 -14.49 -12.72 10.70
CA GLY A 116 -15.38 -13.56 11.52
C GLY A 116 -15.47 -13.13 12.99
N LYS A 117 -14.47 -12.43 13.52
CA LYS A 117 -14.51 -11.90 14.90
C LYS A 117 -15.50 -10.76 15.09
N ASN A 118 -16.00 -10.15 14.01
CA ASN A 118 -16.88 -8.98 14.04
C ASN A 118 -18.03 -9.13 13.02
N PRO A 119 -19.27 -9.37 13.46
CA PRO A 119 -20.42 -9.53 12.57
C PRO A 119 -20.65 -8.34 11.62
N GLU A 120 -20.37 -7.10 12.06
CA GLU A 120 -20.49 -5.94 11.19
C GLU A 120 -19.47 -5.95 10.06
N LEU A 121 -18.26 -6.47 10.33
CA LEU A 121 -17.22 -6.59 9.32
C LEU A 121 -17.57 -7.68 8.30
N VAL A 122 -18.14 -8.80 8.74
CA VAL A 122 -18.69 -9.84 7.84
C VAL A 122 -19.78 -9.27 6.94
N ARG A 123 -20.70 -8.47 7.51
CA ARG A 123 -21.77 -7.83 6.74
C ARG A 123 -21.21 -6.85 5.71
N SER A 124 -20.29 -5.97 6.11
CA SER A 124 -19.62 -5.03 5.20
C SER A 124 -18.84 -5.75 4.10
N PHE A 125 -18.19 -6.86 4.43
CA PHE A 125 -17.50 -7.71 3.47
C PHE A 125 -18.48 -8.33 2.46
N GLY A 126 -19.61 -8.89 2.92
CA GLY A 126 -20.65 -9.42 2.04
C GLY A 126 -21.20 -8.37 1.06
N ILE A 127 -21.50 -7.17 1.56
CA ILE A 127 -21.93 -6.03 0.73
C ILE A 127 -20.86 -5.66 -0.30
N MET A 128 -19.59 -5.63 0.09
CA MET A 128 -18.50 -5.31 -0.83
C MET A 128 -18.39 -6.37 -1.93
N ILE A 129 -18.42 -7.66 -1.60
CA ILE A 129 -18.38 -8.75 -2.57
C ILE A 129 -19.57 -8.69 -3.53
N GLU A 130 -20.77 -8.45 -3.02
CA GLU A 130 -21.95 -8.27 -3.86
C GLU A 130 -21.77 -7.10 -4.84
N ASN A 131 -21.28 -5.96 -4.37
CA ASN A 131 -21.03 -4.81 -5.24
C ASN A 131 -19.94 -5.13 -6.28
N LEU A 132 -18.82 -5.76 -5.89
CA LEU A 132 -17.78 -6.15 -6.84
C LEU A 132 -18.31 -7.13 -7.90
N ALA A 133 -19.08 -8.14 -7.50
CA ALA A 133 -19.63 -9.14 -8.40
C ALA A 133 -20.74 -8.56 -9.32
N SER A 134 -21.54 -7.63 -8.81
CA SER A 134 -22.74 -7.15 -9.52
C SER A 134 -22.50 -5.86 -10.31
N THR A 135 -21.57 -5.01 -9.88
CA THR A 135 -21.40 -3.64 -10.41
C THR A 135 -20.02 -3.36 -11.01
N CYS A 136 -18.99 -4.14 -10.67
CA CYS A 136 -17.64 -3.93 -11.18
C CYS A 136 -17.35 -4.90 -12.36
N PRO A 137 -17.38 -4.43 -13.62
CA PRO A 137 -16.95 -5.26 -14.74
C PRO A 137 -15.43 -5.41 -14.75
N ASN A 138 -14.91 -6.39 -15.51
CA ASN A 138 -13.46 -6.57 -15.73
C ASN A 138 -12.65 -6.72 -14.44
N GLN A 139 -13.15 -7.54 -13.51
CA GLN A 139 -12.41 -7.95 -12.32
C GLN A 139 -12.65 -9.42 -12.01
N MET A 140 -11.70 -10.05 -11.33
CA MET A 140 -11.86 -11.33 -10.66
C MET A 140 -11.64 -11.11 -9.16
N THR A 141 -12.56 -11.60 -8.34
CA THR A 141 -12.43 -11.58 -6.88
C THR A 141 -12.10 -12.97 -6.38
N VAL A 142 -11.02 -13.09 -5.62
CA VAL A 142 -10.57 -14.30 -4.95
C VAL A 142 -10.61 -14.07 -3.46
N VAL A 143 -11.26 -14.98 -2.73
CA VAL A 143 -11.35 -14.93 -1.28
C VAL A 143 -10.69 -16.18 -0.72
N THR A 144 -9.71 -15.99 0.16
CA THR A 144 -9.05 -17.07 0.90
C THR A 144 -9.46 -17.00 2.37
N ALA A 145 -9.69 -18.18 2.95
CA ALA A 145 -10.16 -18.31 4.32
C ALA A 145 -9.78 -19.68 4.88
N ASN A 146 -9.57 -19.77 6.19
CA ASN A 146 -9.60 -21.07 6.86
C ASN A 146 -11.00 -21.69 6.75
N GLN A 147 -11.09 -22.94 6.26
CA GLN A 147 -12.38 -23.62 6.02
C GLN A 147 -13.30 -23.60 7.24
N HIS A 148 -12.77 -23.84 8.44
CA HIS A 148 -13.57 -23.89 9.65
C HIS A 148 -14.17 -22.52 9.99
N VAL A 149 -13.36 -21.47 9.90
CA VAL A 149 -13.80 -20.09 10.18
C VAL A 149 -14.75 -19.59 9.11
N TRP A 150 -14.48 -19.95 7.85
CA TRP A 150 -15.33 -19.64 6.72
C TRP A 150 -16.74 -20.20 6.90
N GLU A 151 -16.87 -21.50 7.21
CA GLU A 151 -18.17 -22.15 7.35
C GLU A 151 -18.91 -21.70 8.61
N LYS A 152 -18.24 -21.71 9.76
CA LYS A 152 -18.93 -21.53 11.06
C LYS A 152 -19.18 -20.08 11.43
N THR A 153 -18.36 -19.16 10.92
CA THR A 153 -18.38 -17.78 11.40
C THR A 153 -18.71 -16.81 10.28
N ILE A 154 -17.99 -16.89 9.16
CA ILE A 154 -18.14 -15.91 8.07
C ILE A 154 -19.42 -16.19 7.27
N LEU A 155 -19.54 -17.36 6.64
CA LEU A 155 -20.75 -17.73 5.89
C LEU A 155 -21.98 -17.78 6.78
N ALA A 156 -21.86 -18.28 8.02
CA ALA A 156 -22.99 -18.35 8.94
C ALA A 156 -23.58 -16.97 9.28
N SER A 157 -22.73 -15.94 9.36
CA SER A 157 -23.13 -14.57 9.69
C SER A 157 -23.42 -13.70 8.45
N MET A 158 -23.26 -14.25 7.25
CA MET A 158 -23.49 -13.56 5.99
C MET A 158 -24.94 -13.72 5.54
N GLU A 159 -25.52 -12.70 4.91
CA GLU A 159 -26.86 -12.78 4.32
C GLU A 159 -26.86 -13.71 3.10
N GLU A 160 -27.94 -14.48 2.89
CA GLU A 160 -28.05 -15.46 1.79
C GLU A 160 -27.76 -14.86 0.41
N ALA A 161 -28.27 -13.65 0.15
CA ALA A 161 -28.04 -12.95 -1.11
C ALA A 161 -26.55 -12.71 -1.43
N HIS A 162 -25.71 -12.56 -0.41
CA HIS A 162 -24.27 -12.42 -0.60
C HIS A 162 -23.58 -13.78 -0.78
N LYS A 163 -24.09 -14.85 -0.15
CA LYS A 163 -23.56 -16.21 -0.31
C LYS A 163 -23.69 -16.69 -1.75
N ASP A 164 -24.81 -16.37 -2.40
CA ASP A 164 -25.08 -16.71 -3.80
C ASP A 164 -24.13 -16.05 -4.80
N ARG A 165 -23.31 -15.08 -4.36
CA ARG A 165 -22.29 -14.43 -5.19
C ARG A 165 -20.98 -15.19 -5.25
N PHE A 166 -20.79 -16.20 -4.41
CA PHE A 166 -19.60 -17.04 -4.42
C PHE A 166 -19.78 -18.23 -5.36
N ASN A 167 -18.81 -18.41 -6.25
CA ASN A 167 -18.71 -19.62 -7.06
C ASN A 167 -18.31 -20.83 -6.21
N LYS A 168 -18.29 -22.02 -6.83
CA LYS A 168 -17.85 -23.26 -6.21
C LYS A 168 -16.51 -23.07 -5.48
N ARG A 169 -16.51 -23.43 -4.20
CA ARG A 169 -15.34 -23.46 -3.33
C ARG A 169 -14.27 -24.42 -3.85
N TYR A 170 -13.03 -23.97 -3.78
CA TYR A 170 -11.84 -24.79 -4.03
C TYR A 170 -11.12 -24.99 -2.70
N GLU A 171 -11.13 -26.22 -2.20
CA GLU A 171 -10.41 -26.58 -1.00
C GLU A 171 -8.95 -26.87 -1.37
N LEU A 172 -8.03 -26.15 -0.74
CA LEU A 172 -6.60 -26.36 -0.94
C LEU A 172 -6.14 -27.44 0.03
N GLU A 173 -5.69 -28.56 -0.52
CA GLU A 173 -5.11 -29.65 0.27
C GLU A 173 -3.69 -29.29 0.75
N GLY A 174 -3.26 -29.95 1.82
CA GLY A 174 -1.84 -29.93 2.18
C GLY A 174 -1.01 -30.58 1.08
N ILE A 175 0.26 -30.20 0.99
CA ILE A 175 1.17 -30.89 0.06
C ILE A 175 1.49 -32.28 0.59
N ASN A 176 1.57 -33.25 -0.30
CA ASN A 176 2.12 -34.56 0.00
C ASN A 176 3.65 -34.56 -0.16
N LYS A 177 4.28 -35.67 0.21
CA LYS A 177 5.74 -35.84 0.15
C LYS A 177 6.34 -35.58 -1.23
N GLU A 178 5.71 -36.09 -2.29
CA GLU A 178 6.21 -35.93 -3.66
C GLU A 178 6.07 -34.48 -4.16
N GLN A 179 4.96 -33.83 -3.84
CA GLN A 179 4.79 -32.39 -4.08
C GLN A 179 5.78 -31.55 -3.27
N GLY A 180 6.10 -31.96 -2.04
CA GLY A 180 7.14 -31.34 -1.22
C GLY A 180 8.53 -31.43 -1.86
N LYS A 181 8.91 -32.60 -2.37
CA LYS A 181 10.16 -32.78 -3.13
C LYS A 181 10.20 -31.86 -4.36
N GLU A 182 9.09 -31.76 -5.09
CA GLU A 182 9.00 -30.90 -6.26
C GLU A 182 9.14 -29.42 -5.88
N LEU A 183 8.48 -28.98 -4.81
CA LEU A 183 8.59 -27.62 -4.29
C LEU A 183 10.03 -27.27 -3.88
N ILE A 184 10.74 -28.20 -3.23
CA ILE A 184 12.16 -28.05 -2.88
C ILE A 184 13.01 -27.86 -4.14
N LYS A 185 12.84 -28.75 -5.13
CA LYS A 185 13.56 -28.66 -6.41
C LYS A 185 13.31 -27.32 -7.09
N GLN A 186 12.05 -26.93 -7.25
CA GLN A 186 11.69 -25.67 -7.90
C GLN A 186 12.29 -24.46 -7.20
N ARG A 187 12.29 -24.43 -5.85
CA ARG A 187 12.88 -23.30 -5.12
C ARG A 187 14.40 -23.27 -5.15
N LEU A 188 15.06 -24.44 -5.11
CA LEU A 188 16.52 -24.54 -5.13
C LEU A 188 17.12 -24.42 -6.53
N ASN A 189 16.35 -24.70 -7.59
CA ASN A 189 16.80 -24.54 -8.98
C ASN A 189 17.22 -23.11 -9.35
N PHE A 190 16.78 -22.10 -8.59
CA PHE A 190 17.18 -20.69 -8.78
C PHE A 190 18.46 -20.31 -8.03
N PHE A 191 19.04 -21.22 -7.24
CA PHE A 191 20.29 -20.99 -6.53
C PHE A 191 21.44 -21.73 -7.23
N ASP A 192 22.55 -21.04 -7.47
CA ASP A 192 23.79 -21.54 -8.11
C ASP A 192 24.55 -22.64 -7.29
N GLY A 193 23.87 -23.30 -6.36
CA GLY A 193 24.49 -24.21 -5.39
C GLY A 193 24.55 -25.69 -5.79
N GLY A 194 24.16 -26.07 -7.00
CA GLY A 194 24.36 -27.43 -7.53
C GLY A 194 23.44 -28.52 -6.96
N SER A 195 23.47 -29.69 -7.61
CA SER A 195 22.68 -30.90 -7.36
C SER A 195 22.76 -31.44 -5.92
N ASP A 196 23.86 -31.15 -5.23
CA ASP A 196 24.16 -31.71 -3.91
C ASP A 196 23.27 -31.10 -2.82
N ASN A 197 22.86 -29.83 -3.00
CA ASN A 197 21.88 -29.19 -2.13
C ASN A 197 20.51 -29.88 -2.22
N ILE A 198 20.07 -30.23 -3.42
CA ILE A 198 18.77 -30.88 -3.63
C ILE A 198 18.77 -32.27 -2.99
N GLN A 199 19.86 -33.03 -3.07
CA GLN A 199 19.95 -34.35 -2.44
C GLN A 199 19.85 -34.28 -0.91
N PHE A 200 20.47 -33.28 -0.26
CA PHE A 200 20.36 -33.11 1.19
C PHE A 200 18.91 -32.83 1.63
N PHE A 201 18.20 -31.94 0.92
CA PHE A 201 16.79 -31.62 1.23
C PHE A 201 15.79 -32.66 0.73
N THR A 202 16.22 -33.61 -0.11
CA THR A 202 15.38 -34.74 -0.54
C THR A 202 15.71 -36.04 0.18
N ASP A 203 16.51 -35.99 1.26
CA ASP A 203 16.76 -37.15 2.11
C ASP A 203 15.43 -37.78 2.56
N GLU A 204 15.26 -39.02 2.14
CA GLU A 204 14.09 -39.84 2.41
C GLU A 204 13.85 -40.00 3.91
N LYS A 205 14.89 -40.09 4.74
CA LYS A 205 14.73 -40.26 6.20
C LYS A 205 14.12 -39.01 6.82
N TRP A 206 14.63 -37.83 6.46
CA TRP A 206 14.10 -36.56 6.94
C TRP A 206 12.68 -36.31 6.43
N LEU A 207 12.41 -36.47 5.13
CA LEU A 207 11.06 -36.32 4.59
C LEU A 207 10.07 -37.29 5.24
N ASN A 208 10.45 -38.55 5.43
CA ASN A 208 9.61 -39.52 6.15
C ASN A 208 9.32 -39.09 7.59
N SER A 209 10.25 -38.38 8.25
CA SER A 209 10.02 -37.87 9.60
C SER A 209 8.96 -36.76 9.64
N ILE A 210 8.91 -35.88 8.64
CA ILE A 210 7.93 -34.79 8.55
C ILE A 210 6.54 -35.35 8.25
N PHE A 211 6.44 -36.29 7.31
CA PHE A 211 5.18 -36.88 6.87
C PHE A 211 4.76 -38.13 7.67
N LYS A 212 5.45 -38.42 8.79
CA LYS A 212 5.25 -39.68 9.55
C LYS A 212 3.82 -39.86 10.03
N ASN A 213 3.21 -38.78 10.53
CA ASN A 213 1.89 -38.82 11.15
C ASN A 213 0.78 -38.30 10.22
N ASN A 214 1.13 -37.58 9.16
CA ASN A 214 0.17 -37.00 8.21
C ASN A 214 0.69 -37.18 6.79
N SER A 215 -0.13 -37.74 5.90
CA SER A 215 0.19 -37.88 4.47
C SER A 215 0.29 -36.54 3.74
N GLN A 216 -0.30 -35.48 4.33
CA GLN A 216 -0.29 -34.12 3.84
C GLN A 216 0.05 -33.14 4.97
N ILE A 217 0.75 -32.06 4.64
CA ILE A 217 1.06 -30.97 5.57
C ILE A 217 0.86 -29.61 4.89
N GLY A 218 0.63 -28.57 5.68
CA GLY A 218 0.56 -27.21 5.15
C GLY A 218 1.86 -26.77 4.47
N VAL A 219 1.77 -26.11 3.32
CA VAL A 219 2.94 -25.64 2.55
C VAL A 219 3.87 -24.77 3.41
N ARG A 220 3.32 -23.88 4.23
CA ARG A 220 4.09 -22.99 5.10
C ARG A 220 4.86 -23.77 6.17
N LEU A 221 4.22 -24.76 6.81
CA LEU A 221 4.88 -25.66 7.77
C LEU A 221 6.03 -26.43 7.11
N PHE A 222 5.81 -26.93 5.89
CA PHE A 222 6.86 -27.62 5.15
C PHE A 222 8.04 -26.69 4.82
N ILE A 223 7.77 -25.47 4.33
CA ILE A 223 8.83 -24.48 4.04
C ILE A 223 9.59 -24.10 5.31
N ASN A 224 8.91 -23.96 6.45
CA ASN A 224 9.56 -23.73 7.75
C ASN A 224 10.44 -24.92 8.15
N ALA A 225 9.96 -26.15 7.98
CA ALA A 225 10.78 -27.33 8.23
C ALA A 225 12.02 -27.37 7.30
N CYS A 226 11.87 -27.00 6.02
CA CYS A 226 13.00 -26.85 5.10
C CYS A 226 14.00 -25.78 5.59
N ARG A 227 13.52 -24.63 6.10
CA ARG A 227 14.39 -23.60 6.68
C ARG A 227 15.14 -24.11 7.90
N ASP A 228 14.46 -24.79 8.82
CA ASP A 228 15.09 -25.30 10.04
C ASP A 228 16.13 -26.39 9.69
N GLN A 229 15.84 -27.22 8.68
CA GLN A 229 16.79 -28.19 8.12
C GLN A 229 17.99 -27.50 7.46
N TRP A 230 17.76 -26.36 6.82
CA TRP A 230 18.80 -25.52 6.24
C TRP A 230 19.68 -24.87 7.31
N ASP A 231 19.10 -24.40 8.41
CA ASP A 231 19.86 -23.80 9.51
C ASP A 231 20.69 -24.84 10.27
N LYS A 232 20.16 -26.07 10.44
CA LYS A 232 20.92 -27.23 10.96
C LYS A 232 22.09 -27.58 10.07
N TRP A 233 21.88 -27.60 8.75
CA TRP A 233 22.96 -27.83 7.78
C TRP A 233 24.04 -26.75 7.85
N LYS A 234 23.66 -25.51 8.18
CA LYS A 234 24.60 -24.40 8.40
C LYS A 234 25.21 -24.33 9.81
N ASP A 235 25.06 -25.37 10.62
CA ASP A 235 25.56 -25.43 12.02
C ASP A 235 25.10 -24.24 12.89
N LYS A 236 23.84 -23.84 12.77
CA LYS A 236 23.22 -22.91 13.73
C LYS A 236 22.38 -23.70 14.74
N GLU A 237 22.71 -23.61 16.03
CA GLU A 237 21.83 -24.07 17.11
C GLU A 237 20.43 -23.45 16.95
N VAL A 238 19.41 -24.31 16.85
CA VAL A 238 18.00 -23.88 16.79
C VAL A 238 17.57 -23.42 18.18
N LYS A 239 17.75 -22.13 18.47
CA LYS A 239 17.19 -21.51 19.68
C LYS A 239 15.67 -21.51 19.57
N VAL A 240 14.97 -21.98 20.61
CA VAL A 240 13.51 -21.84 20.71
C VAL A 240 13.19 -20.35 20.64
N ALA A 241 12.53 -19.95 19.56
CA ALA A 241 12.22 -18.56 19.27
C ALA A 241 11.23 -18.00 20.31
N THR A 242 11.63 -16.97 21.04
CA THR A 242 10.77 -16.27 22.02
C THR A 242 9.83 -15.28 21.33
N LEU A 243 8.79 -14.80 22.03
CA LEU A 243 7.97 -13.67 21.54
C LEU A 243 8.81 -12.44 21.20
N GLU A 244 9.86 -12.16 21.99
CA GLU A 244 10.80 -11.06 21.71
C GLU A 244 11.53 -11.30 20.39
N TYR A 245 11.97 -12.53 20.10
CA TYR A 245 12.60 -12.87 18.83
C TYR A 245 11.65 -12.65 17.65
N TYR A 246 10.40 -13.13 17.74
CA TYR A 246 9.41 -12.93 16.67
C TYR A 246 9.05 -11.46 16.48
N PHE A 247 8.92 -10.70 17.57
CA PHE A 247 8.71 -9.26 17.51
C PHE A 247 9.86 -8.56 16.79
N GLU A 248 11.11 -8.83 17.18
CA GLU A 248 12.29 -8.20 16.58
C GLU A 248 12.45 -8.60 15.11
N LYS A 249 12.15 -9.85 14.75
CA LYS A 249 12.10 -10.30 13.36
C LYS A 249 11.07 -9.51 12.55
N ASN A 250 9.84 -9.38 13.05
CA ASN A 250 8.78 -8.62 12.38
C ASN A 250 9.12 -7.12 12.33
N ARG A 251 9.80 -6.59 13.36
CA ARG A 251 10.28 -5.20 13.39
C ARG A 251 11.30 -4.94 12.30
N GLU A 252 12.29 -5.81 12.12
CA GLU A 252 13.29 -5.68 11.07
C GLU A 252 12.68 -5.85 9.68
N ASP A 253 11.73 -6.78 9.50
CA ASP A 253 10.98 -6.92 8.25
C ASP A 253 10.23 -5.63 7.91
N VAL A 254 9.40 -5.12 8.82
CA VAL A 254 8.67 -3.85 8.64
C VAL A 254 9.65 -2.71 8.38
N ARG A 255 10.72 -2.58 9.16
CA ARG A 255 11.74 -1.53 9.01
C ARG A 255 12.39 -1.55 7.63
N SER A 256 12.63 -2.72 7.06
CA SER A 256 13.23 -2.90 5.73
C SER A 256 12.30 -2.52 4.56
N GLN A 257 11.01 -2.32 4.82
CA GLN A 257 9.99 -2.06 3.81
C GLN A 257 9.36 -0.66 3.98
N PRO A 258 9.93 0.42 3.39
CA PRO A 258 9.44 1.79 3.57
C PRO A 258 7.96 2.02 3.25
N LYS A 259 7.38 1.25 2.30
CA LYS A 259 5.96 1.34 1.95
C LYS A 259 5.03 0.91 3.08
N ARG A 260 5.53 0.11 4.03
CA ARG A 260 4.79 -0.32 5.22
C ARG A 260 4.80 0.73 6.32
N HIS A 261 5.45 1.89 6.13
CA HIS A 261 5.51 2.94 7.16
C HIS A 261 4.42 4.00 6.98
N MET A 262 3.47 3.77 6.07
CA MET A 262 2.38 4.69 5.76
C MET A 262 1.22 4.53 6.75
N PHE A 263 0.44 5.60 6.92
CA PHE A 263 -0.76 5.65 7.75
C PHE A 263 -1.72 4.51 7.42
N ASP A 264 -2.00 3.71 8.44
CA ASP A 264 -2.96 2.61 8.38
C ASP A 264 -3.96 2.79 9.53
N PRO A 265 -5.17 3.30 9.27
CA PRO A 265 -6.15 3.54 10.31
C PRO A 265 -6.62 2.26 10.99
N ASP A 266 -6.54 1.10 10.32
CA ASP A 266 -7.00 -0.17 10.87
C ASP A 266 -6.00 -0.74 11.88
N ILE A 267 -4.69 -0.64 11.60
CA ILE A 267 -3.66 -1.01 12.57
C ILE A 267 -3.71 -0.09 13.79
N LEU A 268 -3.89 1.21 13.59
CA LEU A 268 -4.02 2.17 14.69
C LEU A 268 -5.32 1.95 15.49
N TYR A 269 -6.43 1.65 14.80
CA TYR A 269 -7.69 1.25 15.45
C TYR A 269 -7.49 0.00 16.28
N TRP A 270 -6.88 -1.06 15.72
CA TRP A 270 -6.57 -2.29 16.43
C TRP A 270 -5.72 -2.03 17.68
N MET A 271 -4.69 -1.19 17.58
CA MET A 271 -3.83 -0.84 18.71
C MET A 271 -4.63 -0.15 19.83
N ILE A 272 -5.51 0.79 19.49
CA ILE A 272 -6.31 1.54 20.47
C ILE A 272 -7.54 0.77 20.96
N PHE A 273 -8.08 -0.15 20.18
CA PHE A 273 -9.32 -0.87 20.51
C PHE A 273 -9.05 -2.24 21.10
N GLU A 274 -8.27 -3.07 20.42
CA GLU A 274 -8.11 -4.48 20.77
C GLU A 274 -7.04 -4.67 21.84
N VAL A 275 -5.87 -4.08 21.63
CA VAL A 275 -4.74 -4.23 22.56
C VAL A 275 -5.06 -3.64 23.94
N SER A 276 -5.79 -2.53 23.98
CA SER A 276 -6.10 -1.79 25.19
C SER A 276 -7.17 -2.42 26.10
N LYS A 277 -7.96 -3.41 25.64
CA LYS A 277 -9.02 -4.07 26.43
C LYS A 277 -8.52 -4.70 27.74
N GLY A 278 -7.25 -5.04 27.82
CA GLY A 278 -6.60 -5.59 29.02
C GLY A 278 -5.88 -4.56 29.90
N LEU A 279 -6.01 -3.26 29.63
CA LEU A 279 -5.38 -2.23 30.45
C LEU A 279 -6.17 -1.99 31.74
N THR A 280 -5.46 -1.94 32.86
CA THR A 280 -6.06 -1.72 34.18
C THR A 280 -6.78 -0.38 34.24
N GLY A 281 -8.06 -0.40 34.65
CA GLY A 281 -8.86 0.80 34.84
C GLY A 281 -9.42 1.43 33.57
N VAL A 282 -9.18 0.84 32.38
CA VAL A 282 -9.68 1.35 31.10
C VAL A 282 -10.78 0.44 30.58
N LYS A 283 -11.98 0.99 30.37
CA LYS A 283 -13.06 0.33 29.65
C LYS A 283 -13.14 0.86 28.23
N VAL A 284 -12.93 -0.01 27.26
CA VAL A 284 -12.90 0.33 25.83
C VAL A 284 -14.26 -0.02 25.21
N LYS A 285 -14.82 0.91 24.43
CA LYS A 285 -16.07 0.71 23.70
C LYS A 285 -15.90 1.14 22.25
N LYS A 286 -16.57 0.40 21.36
CA LYS A 286 -16.81 0.89 20.00
C LYS A 286 -17.72 2.10 20.10
N TYR A 287 -17.42 3.12 19.31
CA TYR A 287 -18.12 4.39 19.32
C TYR A 287 -18.36 4.84 17.89
N LYS A 288 -19.34 5.71 17.66
CA LYS A 288 -19.53 6.38 16.38
C LYS A 288 -20.16 7.72 16.70
N THR A 289 -19.42 8.80 16.45
CA THR A 289 -20.01 10.13 16.54
C THR A 289 -20.95 10.37 15.36
N GLU A 290 -21.83 11.37 15.48
CA GLU A 290 -22.78 11.74 14.43
C GLU A 290 -22.10 11.94 13.07
N LYS A 291 -20.93 12.60 13.03
CA LYS A 291 -20.16 12.77 11.78
C LYS A 291 -19.21 11.61 11.49
N GLY A 292 -19.00 10.72 12.44
CA GLY A 292 -18.15 9.54 12.30
C GLY A 292 -16.65 9.83 12.41
N TYR A 293 -16.24 11.01 12.90
CA TYR A 293 -14.82 11.33 13.07
C TYR A 293 -14.15 10.53 14.20
N PHE A 294 -14.92 10.07 15.18
CA PHE A 294 -14.40 9.27 16.30
C PHE A 294 -15.09 7.91 16.39
N SER A 295 -14.28 6.86 16.52
CA SER A 295 -14.72 5.46 16.41
C SER A 295 -14.48 4.60 17.65
N ILE A 296 -13.75 5.12 18.64
CA ILE A 296 -13.43 4.42 19.91
C ILE A 296 -13.66 5.36 21.08
N HIS A 297 -14.21 4.85 22.18
CA HIS A 297 -14.38 5.55 23.45
C HIS A 297 -13.71 4.78 24.58
N TRP A 298 -12.71 5.38 25.21
CA TRP A 298 -12.12 4.90 26.46
C TRP A 298 -12.76 5.61 27.64
N LEU A 299 -13.13 4.83 28.65
CA LEU A 299 -13.67 5.30 29.91
C LEU A 299 -12.72 4.87 31.04
N PHE A 300 -12.23 5.82 31.82
CA PHE A 300 -11.40 5.53 33.00
C PHE A 300 -11.61 6.59 34.07
N ASN A 301 -11.97 6.15 35.28
CA ASN A 301 -12.37 7.01 36.40
C ASN A 301 -13.47 8.00 35.98
N THR A 302 -13.26 9.31 36.20
CA THR A 302 -14.18 10.39 35.79
C THR A 302 -13.87 10.95 34.40
N ASN A 303 -12.85 10.44 33.72
CA ASN A 303 -12.36 10.95 32.45
C ASN A 303 -12.73 10.01 31.30
N SER A 304 -12.70 10.55 30.08
CA SER A 304 -12.86 9.72 28.90
C SER A 304 -12.09 10.26 27.70
N ILE A 305 -11.76 9.36 26.76
CA ILE A 305 -11.09 9.72 25.51
C ILE A 305 -11.89 9.18 24.34
N ILE A 306 -12.17 10.02 23.36
CA ILE A 306 -12.65 9.58 22.04
C ILE A 306 -11.51 9.63 21.02
N PHE A 307 -11.36 8.59 20.20
CA PHE A 307 -10.26 8.49 19.24
C PHE A 307 -10.76 8.56 17.80
N GLY A 308 -10.00 9.28 16.97
CA GLY A 308 -10.22 9.40 15.54
C GLY A 308 -8.93 9.14 14.74
N PHE A 309 -9.10 8.76 13.48
CA PHE A 309 -8.03 8.36 12.57
C PHE A 309 -8.23 9.10 11.25
N GLU A 310 -7.50 10.19 11.04
CA GLU A 310 -7.64 11.06 9.87
C GLU A 310 -6.28 11.15 9.15
N SER A 311 -6.21 10.65 7.91
CA SER A 311 -5.04 10.78 7.04
C SER A 311 -4.95 12.18 6.43
N GLY A 312 -6.09 12.70 5.98
CA GLY A 312 -6.21 13.91 5.19
C GLY A 312 -5.69 15.15 5.90
N ALA A 313 -5.38 16.16 5.09
CA ALA A 313 -4.86 17.42 5.56
C ALA A 313 -5.66 18.60 4.95
N ASN A 314 -6.99 18.45 4.87
CA ASN A 314 -7.93 19.47 4.44
C ASN A 314 -8.32 20.39 5.62
N SER A 315 -8.16 21.69 5.44
CA SER A 315 -8.35 22.66 6.53
C SER A 315 -9.77 22.68 7.09
N MET A 316 -10.77 22.58 6.23
CA MET A 316 -12.18 22.62 6.62
C MET A 316 -12.61 21.33 7.32
N ARG A 317 -12.09 20.18 6.90
CA ARG A 317 -12.30 18.90 7.56
C ARG A 317 -11.76 18.91 8.99
N TRP A 318 -10.53 19.38 9.18
CA TRP A 318 -9.94 19.52 10.51
C TRP A 318 -10.70 20.50 11.40
N ARG A 319 -11.24 21.58 10.83
CA ARG A 319 -12.15 22.49 11.55
C ARG A 319 -13.41 21.78 12.02
N SER A 320 -14.02 20.94 11.18
CA SER A 320 -15.21 20.14 11.53
C SER A 320 -14.92 19.11 12.62
N ILE A 321 -13.76 18.43 12.56
CA ILE A 321 -13.29 17.50 13.59
C ILE A 321 -13.18 18.21 14.95
N VAL A 322 -12.53 19.39 14.99
CA VAL A 322 -12.37 20.17 16.24
C VAL A 322 -13.73 20.65 16.78
N ARG A 323 -14.64 21.09 15.92
CA ARG A 323 -16.00 21.50 16.34
C ARG A 323 -16.79 20.34 16.92
N GLU A 324 -16.71 19.16 16.31
CA GLU A 324 -17.36 17.97 16.85
C GLU A 324 -16.74 17.58 18.21
N ALA A 325 -15.42 17.58 18.33
CA ALA A 325 -14.73 17.34 19.60
C ALA A 325 -15.19 18.33 20.70
N LYS A 326 -15.30 19.63 20.39
CA LYS A 326 -15.74 20.68 21.32
C LYS A 326 -17.15 20.42 21.84
N ARG A 327 -18.06 19.98 20.95
CA ARG A 327 -19.44 19.62 21.32
C ARG A 327 -19.46 18.51 22.37
N TYR A 328 -18.69 17.44 22.15
CA TYR A 328 -18.60 16.34 23.12
C TYR A 328 -17.93 16.76 24.43
N ALA A 329 -16.83 17.51 24.36
CA ALA A 329 -16.12 18.01 25.55
C ALA A 329 -16.99 18.92 26.43
N THR A 330 -17.87 19.72 25.80
CA THR A 330 -18.83 20.58 26.51
C THR A 330 -19.94 19.76 27.18
N SER A 331 -20.39 18.69 26.53
CA SER A 331 -21.44 17.80 27.07
C SER A 331 -20.94 16.84 28.16
N GLN A 332 -19.65 16.52 28.15
CA GLN A 332 -19.06 15.53 29.06
C GLN A 332 -17.76 16.08 29.66
N LYS A 333 -17.84 16.52 30.92
CA LYS A 333 -16.69 17.02 31.67
C LYS A 333 -15.59 15.95 31.72
N GLY A 334 -14.35 16.35 31.44
CA GLY A 334 -13.19 15.44 31.44
C GLY A 334 -13.08 14.55 30.19
N LEU A 335 -13.86 14.81 29.14
CA LEU A 335 -13.66 14.18 27.83
C LEU A 335 -12.54 14.90 27.06
N LYS A 336 -11.63 14.11 26.49
CA LYS A 336 -10.66 14.57 25.49
C LYS A 336 -10.85 13.82 24.17
N ALA A 337 -10.55 14.49 23.07
CA ALA A 337 -10.50 13.90 21.74
C ALA A 337 -9.05 13.74 21.30
N VAL A 338 -8.66 12.54 20.85
CA VAL A 338 -7.31 12.21 20.42
C VAL A 338 -7.31 11.78 18.96
N MET A 339 -6.48 12.41 18.15
CA MET A 339 -6.21 12.02 16.76
C MET A 339 -4.81 11.42 16.68
N LEU A 340 -4.69 10.24 16.08
CA LEU A 340 -3.38 9.63 15.81
C LEU A 340 -2.96 9.95 14.38
N ARG A 341 -1.70 10.37 14.21
CA ARG A 341 -1.09 10.62 12.89
C ARG A 341 0.30 10.01 12.84
N THR A 342 0.70 9.54 11.67
CA THR A 342 2.01 8.96 11.40
C THR A 342 2.95 10.02 10.83
N PHE A 343 4.27 9.78 10.93
CA PHE A 343 5.32 10.77 10.67
C PHE A 343 5.37 11.29 9.22
N GLU A 344 4.87 10.53 8.27
CA GLU A 344 4.85 10.85 6.84
C GLU A 344 3.67 11.76 6.46
N LEU A 345 2.65 11.84 7.30
CA LEU A 345 1.53 12.74 7.08
C LEU A 345 1.93 14.20 7.37
N PRO A 346 1.32 15.18 6.67
CA PRO A 346 1.54 16.59 6.96
C PRO A 346 1.20 16.93 8.42
N LYS A 347 1.99 17.83 9.02
CA LYS A 347 1.71 18.36 10.35
C LYS A 347 0.41 19.16 10.37
N ILE A 348 -0.34 19.01 11.46
CA ILE A 348 -1.62 19.69 11.67
C ILE A 348 -1.57 20.55 12.95
N PRO A 349 -1.90 21.84 12.87
CA PRO A 349 -2.29 22.57 11.65
C PRO A 349 -1.12 22.79 10.67
N LYS A 350 -1.41 22.90 9.36
CA LYS A 350 -0.42 23.37 8.38
C LYS A 350 -0.03 24.82 8.71
N THR A 351 1.22 25.21 8.50
CA THR A 351 1.72 26.58 8.77
C THR A 351 0.99 27.66 7.96
N THR A 352 0.37 27.29 6.85
CA THR A 352 -0.42 28.16 5.99
C THR A 352 -1.82 28.46 6.55
N TRP A 353 -2.31 27.72 7.55
CA TRP A 353 -3.65 27.85 8.11
C TRP A 353 -3.71 28.92 9.20
N LYS A 354 -3.78 30.20 8.82
CA LYS A 354 -3.76 31.31 9.80
C LYS A 354 -4.94 31.27 10.78
N ILE A 355 -6.18 31.17 10.26
CA ILE A 355 -7.39 31.23 11.09
C ILE A 355 -7.67 29.87 11.73
N ILE A 356 -7.79 28.83 10.90
CA ILE A 356 -8.13 27.48 11.37
C ILE A 356 -7.02 26.88 12.24
N GLY A 357 -5.75 27.21 11.97
CA GLY A 357 -4.64 26.77 12.80
C GLY A 357 -4.69 27.36 14.21
N ALA A 358 -5.14 28.61 14.37
CA ALA A 358 -5.36 29.20 15.69
C ALA A 358 -6.47 28.47 16.46
N GLU A 359 -7.61 28.17 15.80
CA GLU A 359 -8.71 27.39 16.41
C GLU A 359 -8.25 25.99 16.87
N ILE A 360 -7.45 25.30 16.04
CA ILE A 360 -6.89 23.97 16.39
C ILE A 360 -5.93 24.08 17.58
N ASN A 361 -5.06 25.09 17.60
CA ASN A 361 -4.09 25.27 18.69
C ASN A 361 -4.77 25.64 20.01
N GLU A 362 -5.84 26.44 19.98
CA GLU A 362 -6.67 26.70 21.16
C GLU A 362 -7.29 25.41 21.68
N ALA A 363 -7.91 24.60 20.79
CA ALA A 363 -8.49 23.32 21.15
C ALA A 363 -7.46 22.34 21.73
N LYS A 364 -6.21 22.36 21.23
CA LYS A 364 -5.09 21.53 21.73
C LYS A 364 -4.77 21.77 23.20
N ASN A 365 -5.01 22.98 23.69
CA ASN A 365 -4.74 23.35 25.08
C ASN A 365 -5.88 22.95 26.04
N GLU A 366 -7.04 22.54 25.52
CA GLU A 366 -8.24 22.32 26.33
C GLU A 366 -8.73 20.86 26.26
N PHE A 367 -9.17 20.40 25.07
CA PHE A 367 -9.89 19.13 24.93
C PHE A 367 -9.42 18.28 23.74
N PHE A 368 -8.52 18.77 22.89
CA PHE A 368 -8.10 18.09 21.67
C PHE A 368 -6.62 17.72 21.76
N ASN A 369 -6.21 16.57 21.21
CA ASN A 369 -4.80 16.21 21.13
C ASN A 369 -4.51 15.53 19.80
N ILE A 370 -3.37 15.86 19.18
CA ILE A 370 -2.88 15.20 17.98
C ILE A 370 -1.57 14.53 18.34
N VAL A 371 -1.58 13.20 18.35
CA VAL A 371 -0.42 12.37 18.69
C VAL A 371 0.30 12.01 17.41
N ASP A 372 1.41 12.69 17.16
CA ASP A 372 2.28 12.43 16.02
C ASP A 372 3.25 11.28 16.33
N LEU A 373 2.99 10.11 15.76
CA LEU A 373 3.81 8.92 15.90
C LEU A 373 5.09 9.06 15.07
N LYS A 374 6.24 9.01 15.73
CA LYS A 374 7.54 8.98 15.05
C LYS A 374 7.70 7.67 14.26
N LYS A 375 8.56 7.69 13.24
CA LYS A 375 8.83 6.53 12.38
C LYS A 375 9.10 5.23 13.15
N ASP A 376 9.94 5.29 14.19
CA ASP A 376 10.24 4.10 14.98
C ASP A 376 9.03 3.59 15.80
N MET A 377 8.15 4.50 16.26
CA MET A 377 6.90 4.13 16.92
C MET A 377 5.95 3.41 15.95
N VAL A 378 5.81 3.92 14.72
CA VAL A 378 5.00 3.29 13.66
C VAL A 378 5.53 1.89 13.35
N ILE A 379 6.85 1.75 13.14
CA ILE A 379 7.49 0.45 12.90
C ILE A 379 7.19 -0.53 14.03
N ASN A 380 7.33 -0.10 15.29
CA ASN A 380 7.05 -0.96 16.44
C ASN A 380 5.58 -1.37 16.50
N ILE A 381 4.63 -0.44 16.33
CA ILE A 381 3.19 -0.73 16.35
C ILE A 381 2.83 -1.73 15.24
N TYR A 382 3.39 -1.54 14.04
CA TYR A 382 3.07 -2.40 12.90
C TYR A 382 3.70 -3.79 13.07
N ALA A 383 4.92 -3.86 13.61
CA ALA A 383 5.53 -5.14 13.99
C ALA A 383 4.72 -5.89 15.05
N ALA A 384 4.11 -5.17 16.00
CA ALA A 384 3.21 -5.76 16.99
C ALA A 384 1.94 -6.32 16.34
N ASN A 385 1.40 -5.63 15.33
CA ASN A 385 0.25 -6.12 14.58
C ASN A 385 0.58 -7.40 13.80
N GLU A 386 1.75 -7.44 13.13
CA GLU A 386 2.21 -8.66 12.44
C GLU A 386 2.41 -9.82 13.40
N LEU A 387 3.03 -9.59 14.56
CA LEU A 387 3.18 -10.63 15.59
C LEU A 387 1.81 -11.18 16.05
N TYR A 388 0.81 -10.30 16.18
CA TYR A 388 -0.54 -10.71 16.52
C TYR A 388 -1.19 -11.53 15.38
N ARG A 389 -1.01 -11.12 14.12
CA ARG A 389 -1.50 -11.87 12.94
C ARG A 389 -0.86 -13.26 12.87
N ASP A 390 0.45 -13.36 13.07
CA ASP A 390 1.17 -14.63 13.12
C ASP A 390 0.55 -15.58 14.16
N ALA A 391 0.17 -15.08 15.34
CA ALA A 391 -0.51 -15.90 16.36
C ALA A 391 -1.94 -16.27 15.99
N VAL A 392 -2.69 -15.37 15.34
CA VAL A 392 -4.06 -15.67 14.86
C VAL A 392 -4.03 -16.75 13.78
N GLU A 393 -3.01 -16.74 12.92
CA GLU A 393 -2.81 -17.71 11.85
C GLU A 393 -2.24 -19.05 12.36
N GLY A 394 -1.68 -19.08 13.57
CA GLY A 394 -0.97 -20.25 14.10
C GLY A 394 0.43 -20.44 13.51
N ASP A 395 1.03 -19.38 12.97
CA ASP A 395 2.38 -19.37 12.40
C ASP A 395 3.48 -19.40 13.47
N ILE A 396 3.13 -19.03 14.71
CA ILE A 396 4.01 -19.06 15.87
C ILE A 396 3.40 -19.89 17.00
N PRO A 397 4.21 -20.51 17.86
CA PRO A 397 3.74 -21.40 18.93
C PRO A 397 3.24 -20.61 20.16
N TYR A 398 2.54 -19.49 19.94
CA TYR A 398 2.01 -18.62 20.97
C TYR A 398 0.54 -18.30 20.69
N SER A 399 -0.28 -18.28 21.74
CA SER A 399 -1.68 -17.91 21.64
C SER A 399 -1.85 -16.40 21.44
N CYS A 400 -3.01 -15.99 20.91
CA CYS A 400 -3.35 -14.56 20.76
C CYS A 400 -3.30 -13.80 22.09
N ASP A 401 -3.73 -14.42 23.19
CA ASP A 401 -3.76 -13.78 24.51
C ASP A 401 -2.36 -13.54 25.08
N GLU A 402 -1.44 -14.49 24.88
CA GLU A 402 -0.03 -14.34 25.24
C GLU A 402 0.62 -13.20 24.46
N VAL A 403 0.38 -13.13 23.15
CA VAL A 403 0.88 -12.04 22.30
C VAL A 403 0.31 -10.68 22.73
N LEU A 404 -1.00 -10.58 22.97
CA LEU A 404 -1.62 -9.33 23.43
C LEU A 404 -1.09 -8.89 24.79
N ALA A 405 -0.86 -9.81 25.73
CA ALA A 405 -0.24 -9.50 27.02
C ALA A 405 1.19 -8.97 26.87
N PHE A 406 1.99 -9.61 26.00
CA PHE A 406 3.33 -9.15 25.65
C PHE A 406 3.32 -7.73 25.05
N ILE A 407 2.44 -7.47 24.07
CA ILE A 407 2.33 -6.16 23.40
C ILE A 407 1.90 -5.10 24.42
N ARG A 408 0.87 -5.34 25.24
CA ARG A 408 0.43 -4.39 26.28
C ARG A 408 1.59 -3.95 27.18
N LYS A 409 2.39 -4.92 27.64
CA LYS A 409 3.57 -4.66 28.49
C LYS A 409 4.63 -3.85 27.73
N ARG A 410 4.97 -4.24 26.49
CA ARG A 410 5.99 -3.56 25.68
C ARG A 410 5.63 -2.10 25.37
N PHE A 411 4.34 -1.81 25.16
CA PHE A 411 3.85 -0.47 24.81
C PHE A 411 3.38 0.36 26.01
N THR A 412 3.84 0.04 27.24
CA THR A 412 3.48 0.82 28.44
C THR A 412 3.76 2.32 28.25
N TRP A 413 4.89 2.67 27.64
CA TRP A 413 5.25 4.06 27.30
C TRP A 413 4.20 4.77 26.41
N PHE A 414 3.56 4.03 25.51
CA PHE A 414 2.56 4.58 24.60
C PHE A 414 1.24 4.83 25.35
N TRP A 415 0.81 3.88 26.17
CA TRP A 415 -0.38 4.03 27.03
C TRP A 415 -0.22 5.19 28.01
N ASP A 416 0.96 5.31 28.63
CA ASP A 416 1.31 6.40 29.53
C ASP A 416 1.30 7.75 28.81
N THR A 417 1.66 7.82 27.53
CA THR A 417 1.58 9.05 26.73
C THR A 417 0.13 9.47 26.49
N ILE A 418 -0.73 8.52 26.12
CA ILE A 418 -2.15 8.78 25.84
C ILE A 418 -2.91 9.17 27.12
N ILE A 419 -2.68 8.44 28.22
CA ILE A 419 -3.34 8.66 29.51
C ILE A 419 -2.71 9.84 30.25
N GLY A 420 -1.38 9.97 30.23
CA GLY A 420 -0.62 11.05 30.89
C GLY A 420 -0.89 12.43 30.31
N GLY A 421 -1.39 12.52 29.07
CA GLY A 421 -1.96 13.74 28.50
C GLY A 421 -3.12 14.34 29.31
N PHE A 422 -3.66 13.65 30.32
CA PHE A 422 -4.63 14.20 31.28
C PHE A 422 -3.99 14.99 32.42
N SER A 423 -2.71 14.75 32.73
CA SER A 423 -2.03 15.30 33.91
C SER A 423 -1.18 16.53 33.58
N ALA A 424 -0.78 16.73 32.32
CA ALA A 424 0.13 17.80 31.91
C ALA A 424 -0.60 18.97 31.23
N GLY A 425 -1.30 19.77 32.03
CA GLY A 425 -1.52 21.19 31.69
C GLY A 425 -0.26 21.99 32.03
N LYS A 426 0.84 21.74 31.31
CA LYS A 426 2.08 22.56 31.19
C LYS A 426 3.19 21.69 30.59
N GLU A 427 3.70 22.14 29.43
CA GLU A 427 4.99 21.83 28.80
C GLU A 427 5.60 20.43 29.02
N SER A 428 5.56 19.59 27.98
CA SER A 428 6.39 18.39 27.90
C SER A 428 7.05 18.25 26.53
N GLU A 429 7.89 19.22 26.15
CA GLU A 429 9.00 18.96 25.23
C GLU A 429 10.24 18.65 26.07
N THR A 430 10.43 17.40 26.50
CA THR A 430 11.72 16.76 26.88
C THR A 430 11.48 15.50 27.73
N PHE A 431 11.01 14.40 27.13
CA PHE A 431 11.05 13.10 27.80
C PHE A 431 11.28 11.95 26.82
N LEU A 432 12.23 12.10 25.89
CA LEU A 432 12.74 10.99 25.08
C LEU A 432 14.24 11.16 24.78
N SER A 433 15.07 11.07 25.81
CA SER A 433 16.47 10.67 25.67
C SER A 433 16.89 9.85 26.90
N HIS A 434 17.46 8.67 26.66
CA HIS A 434 18.05 7.71 27.60
C HIS A 434 17.15 6.60 28.17
N ARG A 435 17.28 5.41 27.56
CA ARG A 435 17.65 4.16 28.23
C ARG A 435 18.43 3.27 27.25
N ASP A 436 19.71 3.58 27.07
CA ASP A 436 20.71 2.58 26.69
C ASP A 436 21.60 2.35 27.92
N ALA A 437 21.47 1.17 28.51
CA ALA A 437 22.32 0.73 29.59
C ALA A 437 23.64 0.23 29.00
N ARG A 438 24.73 0.87 29.44
CA ARG A 438 26.11 0.49 29.17
C ARG A 438 26.43 -0.84 29.85
N GLY A 439 27.21 -1.67 29.17
CA GLY A 439 28.25 -2.48 29.80
C GLY A 439 29.59 -1.99 29.26
N ASP A 440 30.39 -1.41 30.15
CA ASP A 440 31.83 -1.16 29.97
C ASP A 440 32.54 -2.51 29.69
N GLU A 441 33.72 -2.63 29.08
CA GLU A 441 34.96 -1.91 29.35
C GLU A 441 36.02 -2.41 28.32
N ASN A 442 36.76 -1.50 27.65
CA ASN A 442 38.22 -1.49 27.59
C ASN A 442 38.76 -0.57 26.48
N VAL A 443 39.50 0.44 26.94
CA VAL A 443 40.27 1.42 26.19
C VAL A 443 41.67 0.87 25.94
N ILE A 444 42.24 1.09 24.75
CA ILE A 444 43.63 1.56 24.51
C ILE A 444 43.68 2.16 23.08
N PRO A 445 44.33 3.34 22.89
CA PRO A 445 44.30 4.06 21.62
C PRO A 445 45.52 3.78 20.73
N ALA A 446 45.35 3.81 19.40
CA ALA A 446 46.47 3.95 18.48
C ALA A 446 46.09 4.79 17.24
N LYS A 447 46.80 5.90 17.08
CA LYS A 447 46.95 6.66 15.83
C LYS A 447 47.68 5.81 14.79
N ALA A 448 47.23 5.80 13.55
CA ALA A 448 48.08 5.80 12.36
C ALA A 448 47.22 5.96 11.09
N GLY A 449 47.63 6.87 10.21
CA GLY A 449 46.95 7.15 8.94
C GLY A 449 47.23 6.10 7.87
N ILE A 450 46.30 5.99 6.92
CA ILE A 450 46.46 5.26 5.64
C ILE A 450 45.76 6.13 4.58
N ARG A 451 46.52 6.91 3.80
CA ARG A 451 46.99 6.60 2.44
C ARG A 451 45.88 6.21 1.46
N LYS A 452 45.52 7.17 0.60
CA LYS A 452 44.83 6.96 -0.68
C LYS A 452 45.70 6.06 -1.57
N THR A 453 45.16 4.94 -2.03
CA THR A 453 45.73 4.17 -3.15
C THR A 453 44.87 4.35 -4.39
N LYS A 454 45.56 4.72 -5.47
CA LYS A 454 45.09 4.87 -6.84
C LYS A 454 44.62 3.51 -7.38
N GLU A 455 43.50 3.52 -8.11
CA GLU A 455 43.16 2.44 -9.04
C GLU A 455 44.08 2.53 -10.27
N PRO A 456 44.57 1.39 -10.80
CA PRO A 456 45.29 1.36 -12.05
C PRO A 456 44.35 1.13 -13.23
N ASP A 457 44.56 1.98 -14.21
CA ASP A 457 44.11 1.88 -15.60
C ASP A 457 44.86 0.72 -16.29
N SER A 458 44.15 -0.24 -16.88
CA SER A 458 44.72 -1.14 -17.88
C SER A 458 43.67 -1.53 -18.91
N ARG A 459 43.70 -0.80 -20.03
CA ARG A 459 43.26 -1.28 -21.33
C ARG A 459 44.06 -2.52 -21.71
N LEU A 460 43.42 -3.49 -22.36
CA LEU A 460 43.97 -4.15 -23.54
C LEU A 460 42.86 -4.80 -24.38
N HIS A 461 43.13 -4.79 -25.68
CA HIS A 461 42.26 -5.02 -26.83
C HIS A 461 41.75 -6.45 -27.02
N GLY A 462 40.69 -6.56 -27.85
CA GLY A 462 40.55 -7.66 -28.80
C GLY A 462 39.13 -8.17 -28.98
N ASN A 463 38.40 -7.68 -29.99
CA ASN A 463 38.11 -8.49 -31.18
C ASN A 463 37.02 -7.86 -32.05
N ASP A 464 37.45 -7.55 -33.27
CA ASP A 464 36.66 -7.53 -34.48
C ASP A 464 35.78 -8.77 -34.59
N ARG A 465 34.47 -8.57 -34.80
CA ARG A 465 33.58 -9.48 -35.54
C ARG A 465 32.19 -8.86 -35.62
N LEU A 466 31.91 -8.15 -36.71
CA LEU A 466 30.55 -7.90 -37.19
C LEU A 466 30.60 -7.41 -38.65
N GLU A 467 31.24 -8.20 -39.51
CA GLU A 467 30.95 -8.16 -40.94
C GLU A 467 30.67 -9.58 -41.44
N GLY A 468 29.54 -9.73 -42.12
CA GLY A 468 29.19 -10.92 -42.88
C GLY A 468 28.02 -11.70 -42.30
N PHE A 469 26.79 -11.20 -42.45
CA PHE A 469 25.61 -12.05 -42.64
C PHE A 469 24.39 -11.25 -43.15
N LEU A 470 24.43 -10.73 -44.38
CA LEU A 470 23.21 -10.42 -45.15
C LEU A 470 23.49 -10.57 -46.65
N LYS A 471 23.29 -11.79 -47.18
CA LYS A 471 23.03 -12.03 -48.60
C LYS A 471 21.68 -12.75 -48.67
N GLY A 472 20.66 -12.08 -49.19
CA GLY A 472 19.39 -12.74 -49.48
C GLY A 472 18.22 -11.79 -49.74
N LYS A 473 17.99 -11.53 -51.03
CA LYS A 473 16.76 -11.03 -51.69
C LYS A 473 16.30 -9.60 -51.39
N LYS A 474 16.60 -8.74 -52.38
CA LYS A 474 15.87 -7.51 -52.70
C LYS A 474 14.42 -7.85 -53.05
N ASP A 475 13.48 -7.22 -52.37
CA ASP A 475 12.26 -6.72 -52.99
C ASP A 475 12.36 -5.19 -52.97
N GLU A 476 12.53 -4.62 -54.16
CA GLU A 476 12.56 -3.19 -54.40
C GLU A 476 11.10 -2.68 -54.41
N ASN A 477 10.68 -2.03 -53.33
CA ASN A 477 9.54 -1.11 -53.33
C ASN A 477 9.84 0.07 -52.40
N ASN A 478 10.07 1.24 -53.01
CA ASN A 478 10.03 2.60 -52.45
C ASN A 478 10.42 2.77 -50.96
N ILE A 479 11.72 2.77 -50.66
CA ILE A 479 12.23 3.42 -49.46
C ILE A 479 12.51 4.88 -49.82
N ILE A 480 11.57 5.76 -49.47
CA ILE A 480 11.84 7.21 -49.41
C ILE A 480 12.93 7.41 -48.34
N PRO A 481 13.99 8.21 -48.57
CA PRO A 481 15.02 8.42 -47.56
C PRO A 481 14.38 9.01 -46.30
N ALA A 482 14.50 8.29 -45.17
CA ALA A 482 14.01 8.70 -43.86
C ALA A 482 14.83 9.87 -43.24
N GLU A 483 15.64 10.56 -44.04
CA GLU A 483 16.45 11.69 -43.60
C GLU A 483 15.54 12.87 -43.24
N GLY A 484 15.62 13.29 -41.98
CA GLY A 484 14.86 14.41 -41.41
C GLY A 484 13.53 14.03 -40.75
N VAL A 485 12.94 12.88 -41.06
CA VAL A 485 11.66 12.45 -40.45
C VAL A 485 11.84 12.13 -38.97
N ALA A 486 12.93 11.46 -38.61
CA ALA A 486 13.24 11.16 -37.20
C ALA A 486 13.45 12.44 -36.37
N ASP A 487 14.06 13.47 -36.96
CA ASP A 487 14.28 14.77 -36.31
C ASP A 487 12.97 15.54 -36.14
N GLU A 488 12.10 15.51 -37.15
CA GLU A 488 10.77 16.11 -37.10
C GLU A 488 9.89 15.42 -36.03
N ILE A 489 9.83 14.08 -36.03
CA ILE A 489 9.17 13.26 -35.00
C ILE A 489 9.70 13.63 -33.61
N THR A 490 11.03 13.68 -33.47
CA THR A 490 11.71 14.05 -32.22
C THR A 490 11.31 15.44 -31.77
N ALA A 491 11.29 16.44 -32.67
CA ALA A 491 10.92 17.82 -32.35
C ALA A 491 9.48 17.91 -31.85
N HIS A 492 8.53 17.27 -32.52
CA HIS A 492 7.12 17.26 -32.12
C HIS A 492 6.92 16.58 -30.75
N ILE A 493 7.47 15.39 -30.56
CA ILE A 493 7.29 14.63 -29.31
C ILE A 493 8.06 15.29 -28.16
N LYS A 494 9.24 15.85 -28.40
CA LYS A 494 10.01 16.61 -27.39
C LYS A 494 9.31 17.88 -26.95
N LYS A 495 8.64 18.58 -27.88
CA LYS A 495 7.84 19.78 -27.61
C LYS A 495 6.59 19.45 -26.80
N GLU A 496 5.78 18.50 -27.28
CA GLU A 496 4.50 18.19 -26.65
C GLU A 496 4.65 17.30 -25.40
N LYS A 497 5.80 16.65 -25.24
CA LYS A 497 6.14 15.62 -24.23
C LYS A 497 5.35 14.33 -24.36
N VAL A 498 4.10 14.41 -24.78
CA VAL A 498 3.17 13.30 -24.96
C VAL A 498 2.28 13.61 -26.17
N LEU A 499 2.10 12.64 -27.05
CA LEU A 499 1.29 12.81 -28.25
C LEU A 499 0.56 11.51 -28.60
N SER A 500 -0.69 11.59 -29.07
CA SER A 500 -1.29 10.45 -29.75
C SER A 500 -0.61 10.25 -31.11
N PHE A 501 -0.59 9.01 -31.58
CA PHE A 501 0.03 8.70 -32.87
C PHE A 501 -0.68 9.40 -34.04
N ASP A 502 -2.00 9.53 -33.98
CA ASP A 502 -2.76 10.23 -35.03
C ASP A 502 -2.44 11.73 -35.07
N GLU A 503 -2.23 12.36 -33.89
CA GLU A 503 -1.74 13.74 -33.82
C GLU A 503 -0.32 13.87 -34.37
N LEU A 504 0.53 12.85 -34.26
CA LEU A 504 1.87 12.89 -34.85
C LEU A 504 1.71 12.96 -36.36
N LEU A 505 0.94 12.03 -36.93
CA LEU A 505 0.68 11.98 -38.37
C LEU A 505 0.09 13.28 -38.92
N MET A 506 -0.82 13.94 -38.18
CA MET A 506 -1.39 15.23 -38.58
C MET A 506 -0.38 16.38 -38.58
N ASN A 507 0.69 16.27 -37.79
CA ASN A 507 1.69 17.33 -37.63
C ASN A 507 2.96 17.11 -38.47
N LEU A 508 3.14 15.93 -39.08
CA LEU A 508 4.26 15.66 -39.98
C LEU A 508 4.08 16.40 -41.31
N SER A 509 5.17 16.96 -41.81
CA SER A 509 5.24 17.70 -43.08
C SER A 509 4.86 16.86 -44.31
N LYS A 510 4.93 15.53 -44.19
CA LYS A 510 4.59 14.56 -45.25
C LYS A 510 3.77 13.42 -44.64
N SER A 511 2.92 12.81 -45.47
CA SER A 511 2.20 11.59 -45.12
C SER A 511 3.15 10.39 -45.23
N PHE A 512 3.15 9.54 -44.21
CA PHE A 512 3.95 8.32 -44.14
C PHE A 512 3.08 7.14 -43.72
N ASP A 513 3.54 5.94 -44.07
CA ASP A 513 2.92 4.72 -43.58
C ASP A 513 3.03 4.63 -42.05
N LYS A 514 1.94 4.16 -41.43
CA LYS A 514 1.81 4.08 -39.97
C LYS A 514 2.87 3.16 -39.35
N GLU A 515 3.17 2.04 -39.99
CA GLU A 515 4.13 1.06 -39.47
C GLU A 515 5.56 1.64 -39.51
N VAL A 516 5.88 2.40 -40.56
CA VAL A 516 7.17 3.09 -40.71
C VAL A 516 7.40 4.11 -39.59
N ILE A 517 6.39 4.93 -39.27
CA ILE A 517 6.53 5.94 -38.20
C ILE A 517 6.64 5.29 -36.82
N ILE A 518 5.90 4.19 -36.57
CA ILE A 518 6.02 3.42 -35.32
C ILE A 518 7.42 2.84 -35.18
N ASP A 519 7.96 2.24 -36.24
CA ASP A 519 9.32 1.68 -36.25
C ASP A 519 10.38 2.76 -35.98
N ILE A 520 10.25 3.94 -36.59
CA ILE A 520 11.13 5.09 -36.30
C ILE A 520 11.01 5.53 -34.84
N CYS A 521 9.79 5.64 -34.30
CA CYS A 521 9.58 6.02 -32.90
C CYS A 521 10.20 5.02 -31.92
N MET A 522 10.12 3.71 -32.21
CA MET A 522 10.72 2.66 -31.37
C MET A 522 12.26 2.68 -31.41
N LYS A 523 12.85 3.19 -32.50
CA LYS A 523 14.31 3.32 -32.65
C LYS A 523 14.90 4.54 -31.95
N ILE A 524 14.09 5.53 -31.57
CA ILE A 524 14.54 6.72 -30.86
C ILE A 524 14.54 6.44 -29.35
N PRO A 525 15.70 6.34 -28.66
CA PRO A 525 15.75 5.89 -27.27
C PRO A 525 14.96 6.77 -26.28
N GLN A 526 14.80 8.05 -26.63
CA GLN A 526 14.06 9.02 -25.83
C GLN A 526 12.55 8.96 -26.09
N ILE A 527 12.05 8.13 -26.99
CA ILE A 527 10.62 7.98 -27.25
C ILE A 527 10.16 6.62 -26.72
N LYS A 528 9.23 6.65 -25.77
CA LYS A 528 8.53 5.47 -25.32
C LYS A 528 7.18 5.36 -26.03
N VAL A 529 6.97 4.22 -26.69
CA VAL A 529 5.74 3.90 -27.42
C VAL A 529 4.86 3.02 -26.53
N TYR A 530 3.60 3.44 -26.32
CA TYR A 530 2.57 2.65 -25.65
C TYR A 530 1.51 2.25 -26.67
N GLN A 531 1.41 0.96 -26.97
CA GLN A 531 0.44 0.44 -27.93
C GLN A 531 -0.73 -0.22 -27.19
N SER A 532 -1.94 0.07 -27.68
CA SER A 532 -3.19 -0.62 -27.34
C SER A 532 -3.95 -0.91 -28.64
N PRO A 533 -4.94 -1.83 -28.65
CA PRO A 533 -5.71 -2.14 -29.86
C PRO A 533 -6.43 -0.93 -30.48
N ARG A 534 -6.66 0.13 -29.70
CA ARG A 534 -7.45 1.31 -30.12
C ARG A 534 -6.65 2.61 -30.16
N MET A 535 -5.42 2.62 -29.67
CA MET A 535 -4.64 3.84 -29.54
C MET A 535 -3.14 3.54 -29.39
N THR A 536 -2.32 4.36 -30.04
CA THR A 536 -0.87 4.42 -29.82
C THR A 536 -0.51 5.78 -29.23
N LEU A 537 0.22 5.78 -28.12
CA LEU A 537 0.72 6.98 -27.43
C LEU A 537 2.25 7.02 -27.49
N LEU A 538 2.79 8.21 -27.71
CA LEU A 538 4.23 8.48 -27.80
C LEU A 538 4.63 9.42 -26.67
N GLN A 539 5.67 9.07 -25.91
CA GLN A 539 6.14 9.84 -24.76
C GLN A 539 7.63 10.16 -24.89
N TRP A 540 7.99 11.44 -24.75
CA TRP A 540 9.38 11.85 -24.57
C TRP A 540 9.88 11.50 -23.16
N GLN A 541 10.99 10.79 -23.10
CA GLN A 541 11.77 10.53 -21.90
C GLN A 541 12.95 11.50 -21.88
N SER A 542 12.92 12.47 -20.97
CA SER A 542 14.13 13.21 -20.64
C SER A 542 15.13 12.19 -20.07
N ASN A 543 16.34 12.12 -20.63
CA ASN A 543 17.41 11.29 -20.08
C ASN A 543 17.45 11.49 -18.56
N ARG A 544 17.35 10.38 -17.82
CA ARG A 544 17.43 10.34 -16.36
C ARG A 544 18.81 10.75 -15.89
#